data_AF-A0A6C7EGY6-F1
#
_entry.id   AF-A0A6C7EGY6-F1
#
_cell.length_a   1.000
_cell.length_b   1.000
_cell.length_c   1.000
_cell.angle_alpha   90.00
_cell.angle_beta   90.00
_cell.angle_gamma   90.00
#
_symmetry.space_group_name_H-M   'P 1'
#
loop_
_entity.id
_entity.type
_entity.pdbx_description
1 polymer ?
#
loop_
_entity_poly.entity_id
_entity_poly.type
_entity_poly.pdbx_seq_one_letter_code
_entity_poly.pdbx_strand_id
1 'polypeptide(L)'
;MMPEGWIDTGDLFGRLPVDAKLIRKYVRLDFLNDPETPEAIPLHQAVAVAAAAQAKARNVTFVKRVFETVVDNAAKQATHVLVVRPKVPLQLVPVDGFEPVPAVVIDLPELLEQVVSGDPIPG
;
A
#
# COMPACT_ATOMS: atom_id res chain seq x y z
N MET A 1 15.75 17.81 -4.37
CA MET A 1 14.60 17.74 -5.31
C MET A 1 14.44 16.27 -5.67
N MET A 2 13.30 15.66 -5.35
CA MET A 2 13.08 14.22 -5.60
C MET A 2 12.82 13.97 -7.09
N PRO A 3 13.19 12.80 -7.64
CA PRO A 3 12.83 12.45 -9.01
C PRO A 3 11.31 12.33 -9.16
N GLU A 4 10.79 12.63 -10.35
CA GLU A 4 9.37 12.47 -10.66
C GLU A 4 8.94 11.01 -10.43
N GLY A 5 7.78 10.82 -9.78
CA GLY A 5 7.27 9.48 -9.44
C GLY A 5 7.91 8.84 -8.20
N TRP A 6 8.67 9.60 -7.39
CA TRP A 6 9.19 9.17 -6.10
C TRP A 6 8.50 9.91 -4.94
N ILE A 7 8.34 9.22 -3.83
CA ILE A 7 7.63 9.68 -2.63
C ILE A 7 8.61 9.69 -1.45
N ASP A 8 8.61 10.77 -0.68
CA ASP A 8 9.37 10.88 0.57
C ASP A 8 8.83 9.90 1.60
N THR A 9 9.70 9.04 2.11
CA THR A 9 9.31 7.98 3.03
C THR A 9 8.92 8.52 4.41
N GLY A 10 9.55 9.62 4.84
CA GLY A 10 9.25 10.28 6.11
C GLY A 10 7.87 10.94 6.10
N ASP A 11 7.56 11.68 5.04
CA ASP A 11 6.24 12.25 4.79
C ASP A 11 5.17 11.16 4.73
N LEU A 12 5.38 10.13 3.90
CA LEU A 12 4.46 9.01 3.78
C LEU A 12 4.15 8.37 5.14
N PHE A 13 5.19 8.08 5.93
CA PHE A 13 5.03 7.49 7.26
C PHE A 13 4.31 8.39 8.26
N GLY A 14 4.45 9.72 8.14
CA GLY A 14 3.70 10.68 8.94
C GLY A 14 2.20 10.68 8.66
N ARG A 15 1.78 10.16 7.50
CA ARG A 15 0.39 10.15 7.03
C ARG A 15 -0.32 8.81 7.16
N LEU A 16 0.39 7.75 7.55
CA LEU A 16 -0.17 6.40 7.66
C LEU A 16 -1.15 6.28 8.85
N PRO A 17 -2.18 5.42 8.74
CA PRO A 17 -3.15 5.19 9.82
C PRO A 17 -2.59 4.33 10.98
N VAL A 18 -1.29 3.99 10.96
CA VAL A 18 -0.63 3.12 11.94
C VAL A 18 0.77 3.65 12.25
N ASP A 19 1.32 3.27 13.41
CA ASP A 19 2.71 3.59 13.76
C ASP A 19 3.66 3.05 12.68
N ALA A 20 4.49 3.95 12.14
CA ALA A 20 5.51 3.66 11.13
C ALA A 20 6.39 2.47 11.52
N LYS A 21 6.67 2.23 12.80
CA LYS A 21 7.45 1.06 13.27
C LYS A 21 6.83 -0.28 12.86
N LEU A 22 5.51 -0.36 12.72
CA LEU A 22 4.80 -1.58 12.33
C LEU A 22 4.94 -1.90 10.84
N ILE A 23 5.14 -0.87 10.01
CA ILE A 23 5.14 -0.97 8.56
C ILE A 23 6.54 -0.77 7.95
N ARG A 24 7.46 -0.07 8.63
CA ARG A 24 8.82 0.23 8.17
C ARG A 24 9.59 -1.01 7.72
N LYS A 25 9.35 -2.17 8.34
CA LYS A 25 9.96 -3.45 7.93
C LYS A 25 9.57 -3.91 6.52
N TYR A 26 8.43 -3.46 5.98
CA TYR A 26 7.99 -3.77 4.61
C TYR A 26 8.65 -2.87 3.57
N VAL A 27 9.09 -1.67 3.96
CA VAL A 27 9.89 -0.78 3.11
C VAL A 27 11.33 -1.26 2.98
N ARG A 28 11.82 -1.98 3.99
CA ARG A 28 13.20 -2.50 4.05
C ARG A 28 13.45 -3.80 3.26
N LEU A 29 12.52 -4.26 2.44
CA LEU A 29 12.63 -5.61 1.85
C LEU A 29 12.84 -5.57 0.32
N ASP A 30 14.03 -6.08 -0.03
CA ASP A 30 14.40 -6.82 -1.23
C ASP A 30 14.93 -6.08 -2.48
N PHE A 31 14.87 -4.75 -2.58
CA PHE A 31 15.43 -4.03 -3.76
C PHE A 31 16.78 -3.34 -3.55
N LEU A 32 17.21 -3.05 -2.32
CA LEU A 32 18.36 -2.16 -2.07
C LEU A 32 19.47 -2.74 -1.16
N ASN A 33 19.30 -3.93 -0.57
CA ASN A 33 20.28 -4.56 0.35
C ASN A 33 20.76 -3.67 1.52
N ASP A 34 20.09 -2.55 1.81
CA ASP A 34 20.50 -1.59 2.83
C ASP A 34 19.67 -1.77 4.12
N PRO A 35 20.30 -1.85 5.31
CA PRO A 35 19.58 -1.86 6.58
C PRO A 35 18.85 -0.55 6.89
N GLU A 36 19.11 0.55 6.19
CA GLU A 36 18.41 1.82 6.40
C GLU A 36 17.13 1.93 5.56
N THR A 37 16.14 2.68 6.07
CA THR A 37 14.94 2.93 5.27
C THR A 37 15.32 4.00 4.26
N PRO A 38 15.13 3.79 2.95
CA PRO A 38 15.48 4.81 1.96
C PRO A 38 14.67 6.09 2.22
N GLU A 39 15.31 7.24 1.98
CA GLU A 39 14.67 8.55 2.14
C GLU A 39 13.47 8.74 1.21
N ALA A 40 13.49 8.09 0.04
CA ALA A 40 12.38 8.07 -0.90
C ALA A 40 12.19 6.69 -1.54
N ILE A 41 10.96 6.39 -1.96
CA ILE A 41 10.59 5.17 -2.67
C ILE A 41 9.76 5.49 -3.92
N PRO A 42 9.75 4.61 -4.94
CA PRO A 42 8.87 4.79 -6.11
C PRO A 42 7.39 4.81 -5.72
N LEU A 43 6.57 5.55 -6.48
CA LEU A 43 5.12 5.70 -6.23
C LEU A 43 4.42 4.36 -6.04
N HIS A 44 4.67 3.38 -6.90
CA HIS A 44 4.01 2.07 -6.81
C HIS A 44 4.35 1.32 -5.50
N GLN A 45 5.55 1.54 -4.94
CA GLN A 45 5.91 1.00 -3.63
C GLN A 45 5.24 1.81 -2.51
N ALA A 46 5.17 3.13 -2.62
CA ALA A 46 4.44 3.96 -1.66
C ALA A 46 2.97 3.56 -1.55
N VAL A 47 2.30 3.26 -2.67
CA VAL A 47 0.95 2.70 -2.70
C VAL A 47 0.89 1.33 -2.01
N ALA A 48 1.87 0.46 -2.23
CA ALA A 48 1.93 -0.84 -1.54
C ALA A 48 2.13 -0.70 -0.02
N VAL A 49 2.94 0.26 0.43
CA VAL A 49 3.15 0.59 1.84
C VAL A 49 1.87 1.10 2.49
N ALA A 50 1.20 2.03 1.82
CA ALA A 50 -0.08 2.56 2.27
C ALA A 50 -1.16 1.46 2.34
N ALA A 51 -1.20 0.54 1.37
CA ALA A 51 -2.13 -0.58 1.35
C ALA A 51 -1.86 -1.55 2.51
N ALA A 52 -0.58 -1.82 2.78
CA ALA A 52 -0.15 -2.62 3.92
C ALA A 52 -0.52 -1.97 5.26
N ALA A 53 -0.38 -0.64 5.38
CA ALA A 53 -0.77 0.13 6.54
C ALA A 53 -2.28 0.08 6.79
N GLN A 54 -3.09 0.29 5.74
CA GLN A 54 -4.55 0.19 5.81
C GLN A 54 -5.00 -1.24 6.16
N ALA A 55 -4.40 -2.26 5.55
CA ALA A 55 -4.64 -3.66 5.92
C ALA A 55 -4.34 -3.91 7.41
N LYS A 56 -3.22 -3.36 7.90
CA LYS A 56 -2.82 -3.50 9.31
C LYS A 56 -3.78 -2.79 10.26
N ALA A 57 -4.22 -1.58 9.94
CA ALA A 57 -5.22 -0.82 10.70
C ALA A 57 -6.53 -1.62 10.82
N ARG A 58 -6.89 -2.38 9.78
CA ARG A 58 -8.07 -3.26 9.73
C ARG A 58 -7.85 -4.65 10.29
N ASN A 59 -6.78 -4.87 11.04
CA ASN A 59 -6.43 -6.15 11.68
C ASN A 59 -6.22 -7.33 10.70
N VAL A 60 -5.85 -7.07 9.45
CA VAL A 60 -5.44 -8.13 8.52
C VAL A 60 -4.13 -8.76 9.01
N THR A 61 -4.08 -10.11 9.04
CA THR A 61 -2.94 -10.85 9.61
C THR A 61 -1.77 -11.05 8.64
N PHE A 62 -2.01 -11.00 7.33
CA PHE A 62 -1.02 -11.27 6.28
C PHE A 62 -0.61 -10.01 5.51
N VAL A 63 -0.32 -8.93 6.25
CA VAL A 63 0.10 -7.62 5.72
C VAL A 63 1.26 -7.69 4.73
N LYS A 64 2.23 -8.60 4.94
CA LYS A 64 3.35 -8.80 4.00
C LYS A 64 2.84 -9.15 2.59
N ARG A 65 1.85 -10.05 2.53
CA ARG A 65 1.30 -10.53 1.26
C ARG A 65 0.47 -9.44 0.56
N VAL A 66 -0.17 -8.55 1.32
CA VAL A 66 -0.83 -7.36 0.78
C VAL A 66 0.18 -6.47 0.07
N PHE A 67 1.29 -6.14 0.75
CA PHE A 67 2.37 -5.37 0.16
C PHE A 67 2.89 -6.02 -1.13
N GLU A 68 3.32 -7.28 -1.06
CA GLU A 68 3.87 -8.03 -2.20
C GLU A 68 2.90 -8.05 -3.39
N THR A 69 1.62 -8.32 -3.15
CA THR A 69 0.59 -8.37 -4.21
C THR A 69 0.44 -7.04 -4.92
N VAL A 70 0.49 -5.92 -4.19
CA VAL A 70 0.32 -4.57 -4.77
C VAL A 70 1.57 -4.13 -5.53
N VAL A 71 2.77 -4.49 -5.05
CA VAL A 71 4.04 -4.26 -5.77
C VAL A 71 4.07 -5.04 -7.08
N ASP A 72 3.76 -6.34 -7.03
CA ASP A 72 3.81 -7.25 -8.20
C ASP A 72 2.78 -6.88 -9.28
N ASN A 73 1.78 -6.05 -8.93
CA ASN A 73 0.72 -5.62 -9.83
C ASN A 73 0.65 -4.09 -9.96
N ALA A 74 1.80 -3.40 -9.99
CA ALA A 74 1.89 -1.95 -10.11
C ALA A 74 1.00 -1.36 -11.23
N ALA A 75 0.95 -2.01 -12.40
CA ALA A 75 0.13 -1.55 -13.53
C ALA A 75 -1.39 -1.55 -13.27
N LYS A 76 -1.86 -2.24 -12.24
CA LYS A 76 -3.29 -2.35 -11.88
C LYS A 76 -3.71 -1.37 -10.78
N GLN A 77 -2.77 -0.66 -10.14
CA GLN A 77 -3.06 0.23 -9.02
C GLN A 77 -4.07 1.34 -9.38
N ALA A 78 -4.07 1.80 -10.63
CA ALA A 78 -5.00 2.84 -11.09
C ALA A 78 -6.42 2.34 -11.45
N THR A 79 -6.68 1.02 -11.42
CA THR A 79 -7.95 0.46 -11.96
C THR A 79 -8.56 -0.67 -11.13
N HIS A 80 -7.91 -1.12 -10.06
CA HIS A 80 -8.33 -2.30 -9.30
C HIS A 80 -8.40 -2.04 -7.81
N VAL A 81 -9.33 -2.70 -7.14
CA VAL A 81 -9.34 -2.83 -5.69
C VAL A 81 -8.65 -4.13 -5.27
N LEU A 82 -7.96 -4.10 -4.13
CA LEU A 82 -7.46 -5.31 -3.48
C LEU A 82 -8.50 -5.82 -2.48
N VAL A 83 -8.97 -7.05 -2.71
CA VAL A 83 -9.97 -7.72 -1.88
C VAL A 83 -9.27 -8.72 -0.96
N VAL A 84 -9.46 -8.51 0.34
CA VAL A 84 -8.89 -9.33 1.41
C VAL A 84 -10.00 -10.10 2.11
N ARG A 85 -9.97 -11.44 1.99
CA ARG A 85 -10.95 -12.33 2.61
C ARG A 85 -10.28 -13.38 3.49
N PRO A 86 -10.91 -13.82 4.59
CA PRO A 86 -10.42 -14.93 5.38
C PRO A 86 -10.34 -16.22 4.54
N LYS A 87 -9.20 -16.93 4.62
CA LYS A 87 -8.99 -18.25 3.98
C LYS A 87 -9.05 -18.26 2.44
N VAL A 88 -9.17 -17.11 1.78
CA VAL A 88 -9.10 -16.97 0.32
C VAL A 88 -7.80 -16.23 -0.03
N PRO A 89 -7.11 -16.60 -1.12
CA PRO A 89 -6.00 -15.80 -1.63
C PRO A 89 -6.40 -14.34 -1.88
N LEU A 90 -5.45 -13.42 -1.80
CA LEU A 90 -5.68 -12.03 -2.18
C LEU A 90 -6.11 -11.94 -3.64
N GLN A 91 -7.07 -11.06 -3.93
CA GLN A 91 -7.59 -10.86 -5.28
C GLN A 91 -7.54 -9.40 -5.65
N LEU A 92 -7.04 -9.11 -6.84
CA LEU A 92 -7.24 -7.81 -7.48
C LEU A 92 -8.46 -7.91 -8.38
N VAL A 93 -9.43 -7.07 -8.13
CA VAL A 93 -10.68 -7.01 -8.89
C VAL A 93 -10.78 -5.63 -9.52
N PRO A 94 -11.12 -5.50 -10.81
CA PRO A 94 -11.39 -4.20 -11.41
C PRO A 94 -12.41 -3.42 -10.57
N VAL A 95 -12.22 -2.11 -10.44
CA VAL A 95 -13.20 -1.26 -9.74
C VAL A 95 -14.55 -1.30 -10.47
N ASP A 96 -14.50 -1.33 -11.80
CA ASP A 96 -15.69 -1.48 -12.63
C ASP A 96 -16.31 -2.87 -12.45
N GLY A 97 -17.59 -2.90 -12.04
CA GLY A 97 -18.33 -4.13 -11.74
C GLY A 97 -17.99 -4.79 -10.40
N PHE A 98 -17.26 -4.12 -9.50
CA PHE A 98 -17.05 -4.63 -8.15
C PHE A 98 -18.32 -4.50 -7.30
N GLU A 99 -18.87 -5.63 -6.84
CA GLU A 99 -19.96 -5.65 -5.88
C GLU A 99 -19.43 -5.78 -4.43
N PRO A 100 -19.88 -4.91 -3.50
CA PRO A 100 -19.47 -4.98 -2.10
C PRO A 100 -19.93 -6.30 -1.47
N VAL A 101 -18.96 -7.13 -1.11
CA VAL A 101 -19.19 -8.35 -0.32
C VAL A 101 -18.44 -8.26 1.01
N PRO A 102 -18.78 -9.07 2.04
CA PRO A 102 -18.07 -9.07 3.31
C PRO A 102 -16.58 -9.39 3.14
N ALA A 103 -15.77 -8.34 3.04
CA ALA A 103 -14.33 -8.37 2.81
C ALA A 103 -13.71 -7.07 3.31
N VAL A 104 -12.40 -7.09 3.60
CA VAL A 104 -11.64 -5.85 3.67
C VAL A 104 -11.26 -5.47 2.24
N VAL A 105 -11.74 -4.32 1.77
CA VAL A 105 -11.49 -3.79 0.43
C VAL A 105 -10.56 -2.60 0.53
N ILE A 106 -9.44 -2.66 -0.17
CA ILE A 106 -8.45 -1.59 -0.26
C ILE A 106 -8.56 -1.03 -1.68
N ASP A 107 -9.07 0.18 -1.81
CA ASP A 107 -9.23 0.87 -3.09
C ASP A 107 -7.87 1.44 -3.52
N LEU A 108 -7.22 0.79 -4.49
CA LEU A 108 -5.87 1.21 -4.92
C LEU A 108 -5.88 2.53 -5.70
N PRO A 109 -6.88 2.85 -6.55
CA PRO A 109 -7.00 4.16 -7.16
C PRO A 109 -7.09 5.29 -6.13
N GLU A 110 -7.99 5.17 -5.14
CA GLU A 110 -8.15 6.17 -4.08
C GLU A 110 -6.84 6.34 -3.29
N LEU A 111 -6.20 5.22 -2.97
CA LEU A 111 -4.94 5.22 -2.23
C LEU A 111 -3.79 5.83 -3.04
N LEU A 112 -3.77 5.62 -4.35
CA LEU A 112 -2.81 6.24 -5.27
C LEU A 112 -2.98 7.76 -5.30
N GLU A 113 -4.22 8.25 -5.39
CA GLU A 113 -4.53 9.68 -5.31
C GLU A 113 -4.06 10.28 -3.97
N GLN A 114 -4.35 9.63 -2.85
CA GLN A 114 -3.95 10.08 -1.50
C GLN A 114 -2.43 10.08 -1.27
N VAL A 115 -1.73 9.07 -1.82
CA VAL A 115 -0.27 9.03 -1.74
C VAL A 115 0.33 10.21 -2.49
N VAL A 116 -0.23 10.57 -3.64
CA VAL A 116 0.24 11.69 -4.48
C VAL A 116 -0.17 13.05 -3.93
N SER A 117 -1.37 13.20 -3.36
CA SER A 117 -1.89 14.47 -2.87
C SER A 117 -1.20 14.98 -1.61
N GLY A 118 -0.59 14.07 -0.83
CA GLY A 118 -0.02 14.41 0.47
C GLY A 118 -1.03 14.41 1.61
N ASP A 119 -2.26 13.93 1.37
CA ASP A 119 -3.30 13.85 2.40
C ASP A 119 -3.10 12.65 3.35
N PRO A 120 -3.70 12.68 4.56
CA PRO A 120 -3.72 11.53 5.45
C PRO A 120 -4.33 10.29 4.78
N ILE A 121 -3.70 9.14 4.99
CA ILE A 121 -4.15 7.86 4.43
C ILE A 121 -5.16 7.22 5.40
N PRO A 122 -6.35 6.81 4.94
CA PRO A 122 -7.40 6.28 5.80
C PRO A 122 -7.07 4.89 6.33
N GLY A 123 -7.58 4.61 7.54
CA GLY A 123 -7.52 3.31 8.21
C GLY A 123 -8.40 2.24 7.59
#